data_AF-A0A0G0K8Q8-F1
#
_entry.id   AF-A0A0G0K8Q8-F1
#
_cell.length_a   1.000
_cell.length_b   1.000
_cell.length_c   1.000
_cell.angle_alpha   90.00
_cell.angle_beta   90.00
_cell.angle_gamma   90.00
#
_symmetry.space_group_name_H-M   'P 1'
#
loop_
_entity.id
_entity.type
_entity.pdbx_description
1 polymer ?
#
loop_
_entity_poly.entity_id
_entity_poly.type
_entity_poly.pdbx_seq_one_letter_code
_entity_poly.pdbx_strand_id
1 'polypeptide(L)'
;MVKRVLVFFLKTLFISLAIFSTYYYFFLKPNIELAQIRSETIKILSLHKDTLIQNRIAYITLTQLDPDSANFNAEKVSAVNTLKTTREKGLSDIENYKVIPNVNKELYNRLPYLLSDLKRVYEEQNEILDKVYTTKSYDEGLTILKSEKAVKLLTMQTNLILEYEYWIEKLEL
;
A
#
# COMPACT_ATOMS: atom_id res chain seq x y z
N MET A 1 -58.34 -1.87 -32.68
CA MET A 1 -57.02 -2.47 -33.02
C MET A 1 -55.88 -1.81 -32.24
N VAL A 2 -55.73 -0.49 -32.33
CA VAL A 2 -54.66 0.30 -31.66
C VAL A 2 -54.54 0.05 -30.15
N LYS A 3 -55.66 0.05 -29.39
CA LYS A 3 -55.63 -0.19 -27.92
C LYS A 3 -55.09 -1.57 -27.53
N ARG A 4 -55.39 -2.63 -28.31
CA ARG A 4 -54.89 -3.99 -28.00
C ARG A 4 -53.40 -4.12 -28.30
N VAL A 5 -52.94 -3.50 -29.37
CA VAL A 5 -51.52 -3.41 -29.73
C VAL A 5 -50.76 -2.64 -28.66
N LEU A 6 -51.27 -1.50 -28.21
CA LEU A 6 -50.68 -0.69 -27.13
C LEU A 6 -50.53 -1.50 -25.82
N VAL A 7 -51.57 -2.24 -25.42
CA VAL A 7 -51.53 -3.08 -24.21
C VAL A 7 -50.49 -4.20 -24.35
N PHE A 8 -50.35 -4.79 -25.54
CA PHE A 8 -49.34 -5.82 -25.80
C PHE A 8 -47.92 -5.24 -25.72
N PHE A 9 -47.68 -4.06 -26.29
CA PHE A 9 -46.42 -3.35 -26.17
C PHE A 9 -46.07 -3.02 -24.71
N LEU A 10 -47.03 -2.49 -23.93
CA LEU A 10 -46.81 -2.17 -22.52
C LEU A 10 -46.47 -3.41 -21.69
N LYS A 11 -47.14 -4.55 -21.92
CA LYS A 11 -46.81 -5.82 -21.25
C LYS A 11 -45.40 -6.29 -21.59
N THR A 12 -45.03 -6.24 -22.87
CA THR A 12 -43.70 -6.64 -23.34
C THR A 12 -42.61 -5.75 -22.75
N LEU A 13 -42.85 -4.43 -22.67
CA LEU A 13 -41.95 -3.48 -22.03
C LEU A 13 -41.79 -3.78 -20.53
N PHE A 14 -42.88 -4.02 -19.81
CA PHE A 14 -42.83 -4.35 -18.38
C PHE A 14 -42.06 -5.66 -18.11
N ILE A 15 -42.30 -6.70 -18.91
CA ILE A 15 -41.57 -7.97 -18.80
C ILE A 15 -40.08 -7.75 -19.08
N SER A 16 -39.75 -6.98 -20.11
CA SER A 16 -38.36 -6.66 -20.43
C SER A 16 -37.68 -5.89 -19.29
N LEU A 17 -38.36 -4.88 -18.73
CA LEU A 17 -37.85 -4.08 -17.61
C LEU A 17 -37.62 -4.94 -16.36
N ALA A 18 -38.51 -5.89 -16.08
CA ALA A 18 -38.37 -6.82 -14.98
C ALA A 18 -37.15 -7.73 -15.18
N ILE A 19 -36.96 -8.31 -16.37
CA ILE A 19 -35.79 -9.13 -16.70
C ILE A 19 -34.50 -8.32 -16.55
N PHE A 20 -34.44 -7.10 -17.07
CA PHE A 20 -33.27 -6.23 -16.94
C PHE A 20 -32.99 -5.87 -15.47
N SER A 21 -34.02 -5.57 -14.69
CA SER A 21 -33.87 -5.26 -13.27
C SER A 21 -33.33 -6.46 -12.49
N THR A 22 -33.89 -7.66 -12.71
CA THR A 22 -33.40 -8.89 -12.09
C THR A 22 -31.94 -9.14 -12.50
N TYR A 23 -31.61 -9.03 -13.79
CA TYR A 23 -30.24 -9.20 -14.25
C TYR A 23 -29.27 -8.19 -13.60
N TYR A 24 -29.68 -6.92 -13.52
CA TYR A 24 -28.88 -5.87 -12.88
C TYR A 24 -28.61 -6.19 -11.41
N TYR A 25 -29.64 -6.49 -10.63
CA TYR A 25 -29.50 -6.71 -9.18
C TYR A 25 -28.76 -7.99 -8.82
N PHE A 26 -28.98 -9.08 -9.57
CA PHE A 26 -28.39 -10.38 -9.24
C PHE A 26 -27.02 -10.62 -9.87
N PHE A 27 -26.71 -9.97 -11.00
CA PHE A 27 -25.47 -10.23 -11.74
C PHE A 27 -24.61 -8.98 -11.93
N LEU A 28 -25.18 -7.87 -12.42
CA LEU A 28 -24.35 -6.73 -12.78
C LEU A 28 -23.83 -5.98 -11.54
N LYS A 29 -24.72 -5.61 -10.62
CA LYS A 29 -24.39 -4.84 -9.43
C LYS A 29 -23.33 -5.54 -8.54
N PRO A 30 -23.48 -6.83 -8.18
CA PRO A 30 -22.46 -7.51 -7.36
C PRO A 30 -21.09 -7.58 -8.04
N ASN A 31 -21.05 -7.80 -9.36
CA ASN A 31 -19.78 -7.83 -10.10
C ASN A 31 -19.09 -6.46 -10.15
N ILE A 32 -19.86 -5.37 -10.30
CA ILE A 32 -19.33 -4.01 -10.24
C ILE A 32 -18.78 -3.72 -8.84
N GLU A 33 -19.53 -4.06 -7.78
CA GLU A 33 -19.09 -3.86 -6.40
C GLU A 33 -17.81 -4.65 -6.09
N LEU A 34 -17.72 -5.91 -6.50
CA LEU A 34 -16.51 -6.72 -6.35
C LEU A 34 -15.31 -6.14 -7.09
N ALA A 35 -15.50 -5.64 -8.31
CA ALA A 35 -14.44 -4.99 -9.08
C ALA A 35 -13.95 -3.70 -8.41
N GLN A 36 -14.88 -2.89 -7.87
CA GLN A 36 -14.54 -1.68 -7.11
C GLN A 36 -13.73 -2.01 -5.87
N ILE A 37 -14.19 -2.98 -5.07
CA ILE A 37 -13.49 -3.40 -3.86
C ILE A 37 -12.08 -3.93 -4.18
N ARG A 38 -11.95 -4.75 -5.24
CA ARG A 38 -10.65 -5.25 -5.71
C ARG A 38 -9.71 -4.10 -6.08
N SER A 39 -10.21 -3.12 -6.83
CA SER A 39 -9.43 -1.94 -7.22
C SER A 39 -9.01 -1.11 -6.00
N GLU A 40 -9.90 -0.89 -5.03
CA GLU A 40 -9.58 -0.21 -3.78
C GLU A 40 -8.52 -0.97 -2.97
N THR A 41 -8.63 -2.29 -2.93
CA THR A 41 -7.66 -3.17 -2.26
C THR A 41 -6.28 -3.05 -2.90
N ILE A 42 -6.19 -3.15 -4.23
CA ILE A 42 -4.94 -2.96 -4.98
C ILE A 42 -4.33 -1.60 -4.70
N LYS A 43 -5.16 -0.55 -4.70
CA LYS A 43 -4.70 0.81 -4.39
C LYS A 43 -4.09 0.91 -3.00
N ILE A 44 -4.72 0.31 -1.98
CA ILE A 44 -4.20 0.32 -0.60
C ILE A 44 -2.87 -0.44 -0.52
N LEU A 45 -2.79 -1.64 -1.07
CA LEU A 45 -1.55 -2.42 -1.08
C LEU A 45 -0.42 -1.68 -1.81
N SER A 46 -0.74 -1.03 -2.93
CA SER A 46 0.20 -0.23 -3.71
C SER A 46 0.71 0.97 -2.92
N LEU A 47 -0.17 1.67 -2.18
CA LEU A 47 0.22 2.79 -1.33
C LEU A 47 1.22 2.36 -0.25
N HIS A 48 1.00 1.21 0.40
CA HIS A 48 1.94 0.65 1.37
C HIS A 48 3.27 0.27 0.69
N LYS A 49 3.22 -0.42 -0.47
CA LYS A 49 4.40 -0.80 -1.25
C LYS A 49 5.24 0.42 -1.61
N ASP A 50 4.63 1.45 -2.20
CA ASP A 50 5.30 2.65 -2.68
C ASP A 50 5.91 3.44 -1.52
N THR A 51 5.19 3.56 -0.40
CA THR A 51 5.69 4.22 0.80
C THR A 51 6.91 3.49 1.36
N LEU A 52 6.90 2.16 1.34
CA LEU A 52 8.03 1.33 1.76
C LEU A 52 9.23 1.45 0.81
N ILE A 53 9.00 1.49 -0.50
CA ILE A 53 10.04 1.72 -1.52
C ILE A 53 10.70 3.08 -1.31
N GLN A 54 9.93 4.16 -1.18
CA GLN A 54 10.46 5.50 -0.95
C GLN A 54 11.27 5.58 0.34
N ASN A 55 10.76 4.95 1.41
CA ASN A 55 11.46 4.85 2.68
C ASN A 55 12.80 4.12 2.54
N ARG A 56 12.82 2.96 1.88
CA ARG A 56 14.03 2.18 1.61
C ARG A 56 15.05 2.97 0.79
N ILE A 57 14.61 3.64 -0.27
CA ILE A 57 15.48 4.48 -1.10
C ILE A 57 16.13 5.57 -0.26
N ALA A 58 15.34 6.33 0.53
CA ALA A 58 15.87 7.38 1.38
C ALA A 58 16.88 6.85 2.42
N TYR A 59 16.62 5.66 2.98
CA TYR A 59 17.56 5.01 3.89
C TYR A 59 18.89 4.70 3.19
N ILE A 60 18.84 4.12 1.99
CA ILE A 60 20.03 3.80 1.20
C ILE A 60 20.76 5.07 0.79
N THR A 61 20.05 6.12 0.38
CA THR A 61 20.63 7.43 0.08
C THR A 61 21.45 7.92 1.26
N LEU A 62 20.94 7.87 2.50
CA LEU A 62 21.70 8.25 3.69
C LEU A 62 22.99 7.44 3.89
N THR A 63 23.07 6.21 3.38
CA THR A 63 24.28 5.37 3.48
C THR A 63 25.32 5.65 2.39
N GLN A 64 24.95 6.43 1.37
CA GLN A 64 25.73 6.66 0.16
C GLN A 64 26.11 8.13 -0.04
N LEU A 65 25.72 9.04 0.87
CA LEU A 65 26.09 10.45 0.75
C LEU A 65 27.59 10.64 0.88
N ASP A 66 28.11 11.55 0.07
CA ASP A 66 29.47 12.05 0.16
C ASP A 66 29.51 13.26 1.10
N PRO A 67 30.19 13.19 2.26
CA PRO A 67 30.29 14.31 3.21
C PRO A 67 31.02 15.52 2.64
N ASP A 68 31.85 15.34 1.62
CA ASP A 68 32.64 16.41 1.00
C ASP A 68 31.89 17.09 -0.17
N SER A 69 30.72 16.57 -0.55
CA SER A 69 29.88 17.15 -1.59
C SER A 69 29.28 18.50 -1.17
N ALA A 70 29.26 19.46 -2.10
CA ALA A 70 28.60 20.75 -1.90
C ALA A 70 27.10 20.63 -1.56
N ASN A 71 26.45 19.52 -1.97
CA ASN A 71 25.03 19.26 -1.73
C ASN A 71 24.75 18.38 -0.52
N PHE A 72 25.78 17.92 0.21
CA PHE A 72 25.66 16.95 1.30
C PHE A 72 24.53 17.28 2.28
N ASN A 73 24.51 18.52 2.79
CA ASN A 73 23.51 18.93 3.78
C ASN A 73 22.08 18.92 3.21
N ALA A 74 21.90 19.33 1.96
CA ALA A 74 20.59 19.33 1.31
C ALA A 74 20.08 17.91 1.08
N GLU A 75 20.93 17.02 0.58
CA GLU A 75 20.60 15.61 0.33
C GLU A 75 20.31 14.85 1.64
N LYS A 76 21.12 15.09 2.68
CA LYS A 76 20.90 14.54 4.02
C LYS A 76 19.55 14.97 4.60
N VAL A 77 19.24 16.27 4.57
CA VAL A 77 17.96 16.79 5.08
C VAL A 77 16.80 16.21 4.28
N SER A 78 16.91 16.15 2.96
CA SER A 78 15.90 15.58 2.09
C SER A 78 15.62 14.11 2.45
N ALA A 79 16.66 13.27 2.53
CA ALA A 79 16.51 11.86 2.86
C ALA A 79 15.94 11.63 4.26
N VAL A 80 16.39 12.40 5.26
CA VAL A 80 15.82 12.35 6.63
C VAL A 80 14.34 12.73 6.62
N ASN A 81 13.96 13.78 5.90
CA ASN A 81 12.57 14.20 5.80
C ASN A 81 11.71 13.13 5.12
N THR A 82 12.20 12.53 4.02
CA THR A 82 11.50 11.41 3.37
C THR A 82 11.30 10.24 4.33
N LEU A 83 12.30 9.86 5.12
CA LEU A 83 12.15 8.80 6.12
C LEU A 83 11.08 9.12 7.16
N LYS A 84 11.07 10.36 7.69
CA LYS A 84 10.06 10.80 8.66
C LYS A 84 8.65 10.80 8.07
N THR A 85 8.47 11.43 6.91
CA THR A 85 7.17 11.55 6.25
C THR A 85 6.62 10.20 5.82
N THR A 86 7.45 9.33 5.23
CA THR A 86 7.02 7.98 4.82
C THR A 86 6.67 7.10 6.02
N ARG A 87 7.39 7.22 7.13
CA ARG A 87 7.06 6.53 8.39
C ARG A 87 5.72 7.01 8.95
N GLU A 88 5.53 8.32 9.10
CA GLU A 88 4.30 8.91 9.63
C GLU A 88 3.09 8.53 8.77
N LYS A 89 3.24 8.66 7.45
CA LYS A 89 2.22 8.24 6.49
C LYS A 89 1.93 6.75 6.59
N GLY A 90 2.97 5.91 6.57
CA GLY A 90 2.82 4.45 6.63
C GLY A 90 2.15 3.97 7.91
N LEU A 91 2.52 4.53 9.07
CA LEU A 91 1.86 4.23 10.35
C LEU A 91 0.41 4.71 10.38
N SER A 92 0.15 5.93 9.88
CA SER A 92 -1.21 6.46 9.80
C SER A 92 -2.10 5.62 8.87
N ASP A 93 -1.57 5.15 7.74
CA ASP A 93 -2.29 4.30 6.80
C ASP A 93 -2.62 2.92 7.43
N ILE A 94 -1.73 2.38 8.27
CA ILE A 94 -1.97 1.14 9.04
C ILE A 94 -3.07 1.34 10.08
N GLU A 95 -3.07 2.47 10.80
CA GLU A 95 -4.07 2.77 11.84
C GLU A 95 -5.45 3.05 11.25
N ASN A 96 -5.51 3.75 10.12
CA ASN A 96 -6.74 4.08 9.39
C ASN A 96 -7.22 2.94 8.48
N TYR A 97 -6.63 1.77 8.62
CA TYR A 97 -6.91 0.63 7.78
C TYR A 97 -8.40 0.25 7.85
N LYS A 98 -9.14 0.58 6.78
CA LYS A 98 -10.50 0.10 6.56
C LYS A 98 -10.41 -1.38 6.26
N VAL A 99 -11.22 -2.19 6.95
CA VAL A 99 -11.39 -3.62 6.68
C VAL A 99 -11.47 -3.84 5.16
N ILE A 100 -10.44 -4.43 4.55
CA ILE A 100 -10.50 -4.84 3.15
C ILE A 100 -11.64 -5.85 3.09
N PRO A 101 -12.72 -5.55 2.35
CA PRO A 101 -13.79 -6.51 2.17
C PRO A 101 -13.20 -7.77 1.54
N ASN A 102 -13.71 -8.93 1.92
CA ASN A 102 -13.14 -10.23 1.58
C ASN A 102 -13.18 -10.50 0.05
N VAL A 103 -12.22 -9.93 -0.68
CA VAL A 103 -11.99 -10.16 -2.12
C VAL A 103 -11.17 -11.42 -2.36
N ASN A 104 -10.34 -11.77 -1.40
CA ASN A 104 -9.53 -12.98 -1.42
C ASN A 104 -9.32 -13.45 0.03
N LYS A 105 -9.75 -14.69 0.31
CA LYS A 105 -9.69 -15.27 1.67
C LYS A 105 -8.26 -15.41 2.19
N GLU A 106 -7.30 -15.71 1.32
CA GLU A 106 -5.90 -15.82 1.72
C GLU A 106 -5.32 -14.47 2.09
N LEU A 107 -5.55 -13.44 1.27
CA LEU A 107 -5.13 -12.07 1.59
C LEU A 107 -5.78 -11.58 2.88
N TYR A 108 -7.09 -11.81 3.04
CA TYR A 108 -7.81 -11.44 4.26
C TYR A 108 -7.15 -12.00 5.52
N ASN A 109 -6.72 -13.27 5.47
CA ASN A 109 -6.02 -13.92 6.59
C ASN A 109 -4.58 -13.44 6.74
N ARG A 110 -3.88 -13.11 5.64
CA ARG A 110 -2.47 -12.72 5.67
C ARG A 110 -2.27 -11.26 6.07
N LEU A 111 -3.23 -10.41 5.78
CA LEU A 111 -3.08 -8.97 5.89
C LEU A 111 -2.79 -8.44 7.31
N PRO A 112 -3.38 -8.96 8.40
CA PRO A 112 -3.00 -8.53 9.74
C PRO A 112 -1.50 -8.72 10.02
N TYR A 113 -0.91 -9.79 9.48
CA TYR A 113 0.52 -10.07 9.60
C TYR A 113 1.35 -9.10 8.74
N LEU A 114 0.93 -8.82 7.49
CA LEU A 114 1.58 -7.81 6.64
C LEU A 114 1.63 -6.44 7.32
N LEU A 115 0.51 -5.99 7.90
CA LEU A 115 0.43 -4.70 8.60
C LEU A 115 1.28 -4.70 9.86
N SER A 116 1.30 -5.80 10.61
CA SER A 116 2.17 -5.96 11.78
C SER A 116 3.65 -5.93 11.40
N ASP A 117 4.03 -6.60 10.31
CA ASP A 117 5.40 -6.62 9.82
C ASP A 117 5.83 -5.23 9.30
N LEU A 118 4.95 -4.52 8.61
CA LEU A 118 5.18 -3.15 8.15
C LEU A 118 5.38 -2.19 9.33
N LYS A 119 4.52 -2.28 10.36
CA LYS A 119 4.67 -1.50 11.58
C LYS A 119 6.01 -1.75 12.26
N ARG A 120 6.39 -3.02 12.41
CA ARG A 120 7.69 -3.42 12.98
C ARG A 120 8.87 -2.82 12.21
N VAL A 121 8.83 -2.81 10.87
CA VAL A 121 9.87 -2.17 10.06
C VAL A 121 10.01 -0.69 10.38
N TYR A 122 8.90 0.04 10.53
CA TYR A 122 8.97 1.47 10.88
C TYR A 122 9.49 1.72 12.28
N GLU A 123 9.14 0.88 13.25
CA GLU A 123 9.64 0.95 14.63
C GLU A 123 11.14 0.64 14.69
N GLU A 124 11.58 -0.48 14.10
CA GLU A 124 12.99 -0.86 14.05
C GLU A 124 13.84 0.16 13.30
N GLN A 125 13.32 0.77 12.23
CA GLN A 125 13.98 1.87 11.55
C GLN A 125 14.20 3.05 12.50
N ASN A 126 13.16 3.45 13.24
CA ASN A 126 13.27 4.59 14.14
C ASN A 126 14.31 4.33 15.23
N GLU A 127 14.36 3.13 15.79
CA GLU A 127 15.40 2.76 16.76
C GLU A 127 16.83 2.88 16.21
N ILE A 128 17.03 2.56 14.93
CA ILE A 128 18.34 2.74 14.28
C ILE A 128 18.63 4.23 14.08
N LEU A 129 17.66 4.98 13.56
CA LEU A 129 17.81 6.42 13.30
C LEU A 129 18.04 7.22 14.58
N ASP A 130 17.38 6.88 15.68
CA ASP A 130 17.60 7.51 16.99
C ASP A 130 19.07 7.37 17.43
N LYS A 131 19.66 6.18 17.25
CA LYS A 131 21.09 5.96 17.52
C LYS A 131 21.97 6.81 16.60
N VAL A 132 21.66 6.87 15.31
CA VAL A 132 22.37 7.71 14.33
C VAL A 132 22.32 9.19 14.74
N TYR A 133 21.17 9.70 15.17
CA TYR A 133 21.02 11.11 15.57
C TYR A 133 21.77 11.46 16.86
N THR A 134 22.11 10.48 17.70
CA THR A 134 22.94 10.72 18.90
C THR A 134 24.45 10.74 18.65
N THR A 135 24.88 10.42 17.42
CA THR A 135 26.31 10.43 17.05
C THR A 135 26.87 11.83 16.87
N LYS A 136 28.18 11.99 17.01
CA LYS A 136 28.85 13.31 16.91
C LYS A 136 29.32 13.64 15.50
N SER A 137 29.43 12.63 14.63
CA SER A 137 29.87 12.78 13.25
C SER A 137 29.01 11.97 12.29
N TYR A 138 29.02 12.35 11.02
CA TYR A 138 28.34 11.57 9.99
C TYR A 138 28.94 10.17 9.82
N ASP A 139 30.26 10.00 9.94
CA ASP A 139 30.93 8.70 9.80
C ASP A 139 30.56 7.70 10.91
N GLU A 140 30.40 8.19 12.14
CA GLU A 140 29.88 7.39 13.26
C GLU A 140 28.44 6.95 12.96
N GLY A 141 27.60 7.87 12.52
CA GLY A 141 26.23 7.56 12.10
C GLY A 141 26.16 6.57 10.94
N LEU A 142 27.06 6.71 9.96
CA LEU A 142 27.16 5.85 8.79
C LEU A 142 27.48 4.41 9.18
N THR A 143 28.35 4.22 10.16
CA THR A 143 28.68 2.89 10.71
C THR A 143 27.44 2.20 11.29
N ILE A 144 26.56 2.97 11.94
CA ILE A 144 25.28 2.45 12.47
C ILE A 144 24.31 2.13 11.33
N LEU A 145 24.18 3.00 10.34
CA LEU A 145 23.32 2.79 9.16
C LEU A 145 23.77 1.59 8.30
N LYS A 146 25.03 1.16 8.41
CA LYS A 146 25.60 -0.01 7.74
C LYS A 146 25.73 -1.24 8.66
N SER A 147 25.21 -1.16 9.88
CA SER A 147 25.28 -2.27 10.84
C SER A 147 24.49 -3.50 10.38
N GLU A 148 24.78 -4.67 10.95
CA GLU A 148 24.03 -5.91 10.68
C GLU A 148 22.52 -5.73 10.92
N LYS A 149 22.13 -4.96 11.95
CA LYS A 149 20.72 -4.65 12.24
C LYS A 149 20.08 -3.85 11.10
N ALA A 150 20.79 -2.87 10.55
CA ALA A 150 20.31 -2.08 9.41
C ALA A 150 20.19 -2.92 8.14
N VAL A 151 21.13 -3.83 7.88
CA VAL A 151 21.05 -4.76 6.74
C VAL A 151 19.86 -5.70 6.87
N LYS A 152 19.60 -6.21 8.08
CA LYS A 152 18.39 -7.03 8.36
C LYS A 152 17.12 -6.24 8.13
N LEU A 153 17.05 -4.98 8.59
CA LEU A 153 15.92 -4.09 8.32
C LEU A 153 15.69 -3.90 6.81
N LEU A 154 16.74 -3.60 6.03
CA LEU A 154 16.63 -3.46 4.57
C LEU A 154 16.18 -4.76 3.88
N THR A 155 16.57 -5.91 4.44
CA THR A 155 16.11 -7.23 3.97
C THR A 155 14.62 -7.42 4.26
N MET A 156 14.17 -7.07 5.46
CA MET A 156 12.75 -7.10 5.83
C MET A 156 11.91 -6.19 4.94
N GLN A 157 12.38 -4.97 4.69
CA GLN A 157 11.75 -4.04 3.74
C GLN A 157 11.63 -4.66 2.35
N THR A 158 12.69 -5.28 1.85
CA THR A 158 12.70 -5.91 0.53
C THR A 158 11.69 -7.06 0.45
N ASN A 159 11.66 -7.93 1.46
CA ASN A 159 10.72 -9.05 1.52
C ASN A 159 9.26 -8.56 1.58
N LEU A 160 8.97 -7.52 2.34
CA LEU A 160 7.63 -6.93 2.41
C LEU A 160 7.22 -6.28 1.09
N ILE A 161 8.12 -5.57 0.41
CA ILE A 161 7.84 -5.00 -0.92
C ILE A 161 7.43 -6.11 -1.89
N LEU A 162 8.20 -7.20 -1.94
CA LEU A 162 7.90 -8.36 -2.78
C LEU A 162 6.59 -9.04 -2.40
N GLU A 163 6.29 -9.12 -1.11
CA GLU A 163 5.02 -9.72 -0.66
C GLU A 163 3.82 -8.84 -1.04
N TYR A 164 3.91 -7.52 -0.90
CA TYR A 164 2.87 -6.60 -1.39
C TYR A 164 2.67 -6.73 -2.90
N GLU A 165 3.76 -6.83 -3.67
CA GLU A 165 3.71 -7.03 -5.11
C GLU A 165 3.01 -8.33 -5.50
N TYR A 166 3.36 -9.44 -4.85
CA TYR A 166 2.67 -10.72 -5.04
C TYR A 166 1.15 -10.61 -4.81
N TRP A 167 0.72 -9.91 -3.75
CA TRP A 167 -0.71 -9.76 -3.48
C TRP A 167 -1.41 -8.83 -4.46
N ILE A 168 -0.74 -7.80 -4.96
CA ILE A 168 -1.26 -6.92 -6.01
C ILE A 168 -1.48 -7.73 -7.30
N GLU A 169 -0.46 -8.45 -7.76
CA GLU A 169 -0.54 -9.29 -8.96
C GLU A 169 -1.66 -10.33 -8.84
N LYS A 170 -1.78 -10.96 -7.66
CA LYS A 170 -2.84 -11.95 -7.40
C LYS A 170 -4.25 -11.37 -7.47
N LEU A 171 -4.43 -10.08 -7.22
CA LEU A 171 -5.72 -9.40 -7.33
C LEU A 171 -5.98 -8.88 -8.74
N GLU A 172 -4.95 -8.64 -9.54
CA GLU A 172 -5.07 -8.20 -10.94
C GLU A 172 -5.44 -9.37 -11.89
N LEU A 173 -5.07 -10.60 -11.51
CA LEU A 173 -5.48 -11.84 -12.17
C LEU A 173 -6.95 -12.24 -11.87
#